data_AF-A0A7Y5KIZ1-F1
#
_entry.id   AF-A0A7Y5KIZ1-F1
#
_cell.length_a   1.000
_cell.length_b   1.000
_cell.length_c   1.000
_cell.angle_alpha   90.00
_cell.angle_beta   90.00
_cell.angle_gamma   90.00
#
_symmetry.space_group_name_H-M   'P 1'
#
loop_
_entity.id
_entity.type
_entity.pdbx_description
1 polymer ?
#
loop_
_entity_poly.entity_id
_entity_poly.type
_entity_poly.pdbx_seq_one_letter_code
_entity_poly.pdbx_strand_id
1 'polypeptide(L)'
;RKDPDRELVGLTDAVRAKVSREISAGHKINAIKIYREATGAPLADAKRAVDSWFVPGQGPGVRDAAASWTEGRLSDEGRARISELILAGRREDAMNLYAEATGASSSEAQAIIRSWDTSQDY
;
A
#
# COMPACT_ATOMS: atom_id res chain seq x y z
N ARG A 1 -25.47 -29.70 -7.04
CA ARG A 1 -25.17 -29.11 -5.71
C ARG A 1 -24.05 -28.10 -5.94
N LYS A 2 -24.42 -26.80 -5.99
CA LYS A 2 -23.62 -25.61 -6.36
C LYS A 2 -22.96 -25.66 -7.75
N ASP A 3 -23.60 -24.97 -8.70
CA ASP A 3 -23.00 -24.61 -9.98
C ASP A 3 -21.73 -23.75 -9.76
N PRO A 4 -20.61 -24.05 -10.44
CA PRO A 4 -19.36 -23.30 -10.36
C PRO A 4 -19.43 -21.95 -11.12
N ASP A 5 -20.62 -21.36 -11.27
CA ASP A 5 -20.97 -20.13 -12.00
C ASP A 5 -20.37 -18.83 -11.43
N ARG A 6 -19.13 -18.86 -10.93
CA ARG A 6 -18.35 -17.67 -10.63
C ARG A 6 -16.99 -17.65 -11.34
N GLU A 7 -16.86 -18.43 -12.41
CA GLU A 7 -15.64 -18.56 -13.23
C GLU A 7 -15.49 -17.49 -14.33
N LEU A 8 -16.37 -16.48 -14.37
CA LEU A 8 -16.38 -15.47 -15.46
C LEU A 8 -15.77 -14.10 -15.13
N VAL A 9 -14.86 -14.00 -14.15
CA VAL A 9 -14.08 -12.77 -13.96
C VAL A 9 -12.63 -13.11 -13.65
N GLY A 10 -11.85 -13.41 -14.72
CA GLY A 10 -10.38 -13.47 -14.98
C GLY A 10 -9.31 -13.45 -13.87
N LEU A 11 -9.64 -13.49 -12.59
CA LEU A 11 -8.72 -13.30 -11.48
C LEU A 11 -9.34 -13.94 -10.25
N THR A 12 -9.04 -15.22 -10.03
CA THR A 12 -9.50 -15.95 -8.84
C THR A 12 -8.75 -15.46 -7.59
N ASP A 13 -9.27 -15.77 -6.40
CA ASP A 13 -8.61 -15.38 -5.15
C ASP A 13 -7.23 -16.04 -4.99
N ALA A 14 -7.07 -17.26 -5.52
CA ALA A 14 -5.78 -17.93 -5.59
C ALA A 14 -4.78 -17.18 -6.48
N VAL A 15 -5.23 -16.62 -7.61
CA VAL A 15 -4.38 -15.79 -8.47
C VAL A 15 -4.06 -14.46 -7.79
N ARG A 16 -5.04 -13.80 -7.16
CA ARG A 16 -4.80 -12.57 -6.38
C ARG A 16 -3.71 -12.78 -5.33
N ALA A 17 -3.79 -13.87 -4.56
CA ALA A 17 -2.79 -14.19 -3.54
C ALA A 17 -1.38 -14.40 -4.15
N LYS A 18 -1.28 -15.06 -5.32
CA LYS A 18 -0.01 -15.23 -6.03
C LYS A 18 0.56 -13.90 -6.51
N VAL A 19 -0.25 -13.04 -7.14
CA VAL A 19 0.15 -11.71 -7.59
C VAL A 19 0.64 -10.88 -6.41
N SER A 20 -0.13 -10.82 -5.32
CA SER A 20 0.25 -10.10 -4.09
C SER A 20 1.56 -10.60 -3.47
N ARG A 21 1.81 -11.92 -3.48
CA ARG A 21 3.06 -12.51 -2.98
C ARG A 21 4.27 -12.08 -3.81
N GLU A 22 4.18 -12.12 -5.14
CA GLU A 22 5.28 -11.69 -6.02
C GLU A 22 5.55 -10.19 -5.87
N ILE A 23 4.50 -9.37 -5.73
CA ILE A 23 4.66 -7.93 -5.43
C ILE A 23 5.39 -7.74 -4.10
N SER A 24 4.99 -8.47 -3.06
CA SER A 24 5.61 -8.38 -1.73
C SER A 24 7.07 -8.84 -1.69
N ALA A 25 7.44 -9.74 -2.59
CA ALA A 25 8.82 -10.20 -2.77
C ALA A 25 9.66 -9.25 -3.65
N GLY A 26 9.09 -8.17 -4.20
CA GLY A 26 9.77 -7.27 -5.14
C GLY A 26 9.84 -7.80 -6.57
N HIS A 27 9.20 -8.93 -6.88
CA HIS A 27 9.21 -9.58 -8.18
C HIS A 27 8.12 -9.04 -9.13
N LYS A 28 8.08 -7.72 -9.37
CA LYS A 28 7.00 -7.07 -10.13
C LYS A 28 6.80 -7.66 -11.55
N ILE A 29 7.86 -8.06 -12.23
CA ILE A 29 7.76 -8.69 -13.56
C ILE A 29 7.00 -10.02 -13.49
N ASN A 30 7.22 -10.83 -12.45
CA ASN A 30 6.49 -12.10 -12.28
C ASN A 30 5.02 -11.85 -11.92
N ALA A 31 4.72 -10.85 -11.09
CA ALA A 31 3.35 -10.43 -10.81
C ALA A 31 2.59 -10.04 -12.09
N ILE A 32 3.22 -9.27 -12.98
CA ILE A 32 2.64 -8.88 -14.28
C ILE A 32 2.37 -10.12 -15.15
N LYS A 33 3.31 -11.08 -15.21
CA LYS A 33 3.12 -12.32 -15.98
C LYS A 33 1.91 -13.12 -15.48
N ILE A 34 1.84 -13.37 -14.17
CA ILE A 34 0.73 -14.10 -13.54
C ILE A 34 -0.61 -13.42 -13.83
N TYR A 35 -0.67 -12.09 -13.70
CA TYR A 35 -1.89 -11.34 -13.99
C TYR A 35 -2.33 -11.48 -15.45
N ARG A 36 -1.40 -11.37 -16.40
CA ARG A 36 -1.69 -11.52 -17.84
C ARG A 36 -2.17 -12.92 -18.19
N GLU A 37 -1.52 -13.94 -17.66
CA GLU A 37 -1.90 -15.34 -17.91
C GLU A 37 -3.30 -15.66 -17.40
N ALA A 38 -3.70 -15.07 -16.27
CA ALA A 38 -5.02 -15.29 -15.70
C ALA A 38 -6.13 -14.48 -16.39
N THR A 39 -5.83 -13.25 -16.81
CA THR A 39 -6.85 -12.28 -17.30
C THR A 39 -6.89 -12.13 -18.82
N GLY A 40 -5.83 -12.53 -19.53
CA GLY A 40 -5.63 -12.20 -20.94
C GLY A 40 -5.27 -10.74 -21.22
N ALA A 41 -5.00 -9.93 -20.19
CA ALA A 41 -4.75 -8.50 -20.36
C ALA A 41 -3.50 -8.21 -21.23
N PRO A 42 -3.54 -7.16 -22.07
CA PRO A 42 -2.36 -6.70 -22.78
C PRO A 42 -1.31 -6.17 -21.79
N LEU A 43 -0.04 -6.17 -22.20
CA LEU A 43 1.09 -5.89 -21.30
C LEU A 43 0.98 -4.54 -20.58
N ALA A 44 0.55 -3.49 -21.30
CA ALA A 44 0.40 -2.15 -20.74
C ALA A 44 -0.70 -2.10 -19.65
N ASP A 45 -1.83 -2.76 -19.86
CA ASP A 45 -2.91 -2.83 -18.88
C ASP A 45 -2.51 -3.66 -17.66
N ALA A 46 -1.84 -4.79 -17.88
CA ALA A 46 -1.36 -5.62 -16.78
C ALA A 46 -0.30 -4.91 -15.92
N LYS A 47 0.60 -4.14 -16.54
CA LYS A 47 1.55 -3.30 -15.81
C LYS A 47 0.81 -2.27 -14.95
N ARG A 48 -0.14 -1.53 -15.53
CA ARG A 48 -0.95 -0.55 -14.77
C ARG A 48 -1.72 -1.20 -13.62
N ALA A 49 -2.32 -2.37 -13.84
CA ALA A 49 -3.02 -3.12 -12.81
C ALA A 49 -2.09 -3.53 -11.66
N VAL A 50 -0.90 -4.06 -11.97
CA VAL A 50 0.09 -4.47 -10.95
C VAL A 50 0.72 -3.26 -10.24
N ASP A 51 0.98 -2.16 -10.94
CA ASP A 51 1.56 -0.95 -10.33
C ASP A 51 0.58 -0.29 -9.34
N SER A 52 -0.73 -0.38 -9.59
CA SER A 52 -1.79 0.12 -8.70
C SER A 52 -2.28 -0.91 -7.67
N TRP A 53 -1.66 -2.09 -7.64
CA TRP A 53 -2.12 -3.20 -6.82
C TRP A 53 -1.80 -3.00 -5.34
N PHE A 54 -2.84 -2.95 -4.52
CA PHE A 54 -2.68 -2.85 -3.08
C PHE A 54 -2.28 -4.20 -2.47
N VAL A 55 -1.12 -4.25 -1.82
CA VAL A 55 -0.75 -5.37 -0.93
C VAL A 55 -0.44 -4.82 0.47
N PRO A 56 -1.15 -5.30 1.51
CA PRO A 56 -0.82 -4.95 2.88
C PRO A 56 0.65 -5.29 3.18
N GLY A 57 1.42 -4.33 3.70
CA GLY A 57 2.84 -4.57 4.02
C GLY A 57 3.83 -4.35 2.88
N GLN A 58 3.39 -4.29 1.61
CA GLN A 58 4.24 -4.03 0.45
C GLN A 58 3.43 -3.42 -0.72
N GLY A 59 3.40 -2.09 -0.79
CA GLY A 59 3.19 -1.33 -2.03
C GLY A 59 4.43 -0.50 -2.32
N PRO A 60 4.40 0.39 -3.33
CA PRO A 60 5.39 1.44 -3.55
C PRO A 60 5.81 2.27 -2.31
N GLY A 61 5.23 2.05 -1.13
CA GLY A 61 5.58 2.81 0.05
C GLY A 61 5.15 2.21 1.37
N VAL A 62 5.20 0.88 1.54
CA VAL A 62 5.32 0.35 2.94
C VAL A 62 6.80 0.18 3.31
N ARG A 63 7.63 -0.28 2.37
CA ARG A 63 9.09 -0.25 2.53
C ARG A 63 9.62 1.18 2.48
N ASP A 64 9.09 2.04 1.60
CA ASP A 64 9.53 3.45 1.54
C ASP A 64 8.94 4.32 2.67
N ALA A 65 7.73 4.03 3.19
CA ALA A 65 7.22 4.73 4.39
C ALA A 65 8.01 4.37 5.65
N ALA A 66 8.32 3.08 5.85
CA ALA A 66 9.15 2.64 6.96
C ALA A 66 10.61 3.11 6.81
N ALA A 67 11.13 3.22 5.58
CA ALA A 67 12.44 3.80 5.31
C ALA A 67 12.47 5.33 5.44
N SER A 68 11.34 6.02 5.23
CA SER A 68 11.22 7.47 5.45
C SER A 68 11.40 7.86 6.93
N TRP A 69 11.17 6.92 7.86
CA TRP A 69 11.48 7.08 9.29
C TRP A 69 12.99 7.10 9.55
N THR A 70 13.77 6.32 8.79
CA THR A 70 15.22 6.15 8.98
C THR A 70 16.06 7.17 8.22
N GLU A 71 15.49 7.82 7.20
CA GLU A 71 16.20 8.77 6.34
C GLU A 71 16.03 10.26 6.74
N GLY A 72 15.37 10.55 7.86
CA GLY A 72 15.25 11.93 8.38
C GLY A 72 14.30 12.86 7.61
N ARG A 73 13.40 12.30 6.79
CA ARG A 73 12.39 13.09 6.05
C ARG A 73 11.24 13.57 6.93
N LEU A 74 11.01 12.90 8.06
CA LEU A 74 10.05 13.33 9.08
C LEU A 74 10.82 13.80 10.32
N SER A 75 10.78 15.10 10.61
CA SER A 75 11.41 15.68 11.80
C SER A 75 10.65 15.35 13.09
N ASP A 76 11.31 15.49 14.24
CA ASP A 76 10.66 15.33 15.55
C ASP A 76 9.48 16.31 15.73
N GLU A 77 9.61 17.53 15.20
CA GLU A 77 8.51 18.51 15.16
C GLU A 77 7.35 18.01 14.29
N GLY A 78 7.65 17.42 13.11
CA GLY A 78 6.63 16.80 12.26
C GLY A 78 5.91 15.65 12.96
N ARG A 79 6.62 14.83 13.73
CA ARG A 79 6.04 13.73 14.53
C ARG A 79 5.12 14.26 15.63
N ALA A 80 5.59 15.22 16.42
CA ALA A 80 4.79 15.86 17.46
C ALA A 80 3.50 16.43 16.86
N ARG A 81 3.62 17.08 15.69
CA ARG A 81 2.47 17.64 14.97
C ARG A 81 1.48 16.57 14.49
N ILE A 82 1.96 15.44 13.95
CA ILE A 82 1.09 14.31 13.58
C ILE A 82 0.36 13.77 14.81
N SER A 83 1.06 13.59 15.92
CA SER A 83 0.47 13.09 17.18
C SER A 83 -0.60 14.04 17.72
N GLU A 84 -0.36 15.35 17.73
CA GLU A 84 -1.37 16.35 18.09
C GLU A 84 -2.62 16.28 17.19
N LEU A 85 -2.44 16.16 15.88
CA LEU A 85 -3.55 16.05 14.93
C LEU A 85 -4.39 14.78 15.18
N ILE A 86 -3.74 13.65 15.46
CA ILE A 86 -4.42 12.39 15.79
C ILE A 86 -5.21 12.53 17.10
N LEU A 87 -4.60 13.10 18.15
CA LEU A 87 -5.25 13.33 19.44
C LEU A 87 -6.44 14.30 19.33
N ALA A 88 -6.35 15.29 18.44
CA ALA A 88 -7.43 16.22 18.13
C ALA A 88 -8.52 15.62 17.22
N GLY A 89 -8.43 14.34 16.82
CA GLY A 89 -9.36 13.68 15.91
C GLY A 89 -9.21 14.07 14.44
N ARG A 90 -8.20 14.89 14.11
CA ARG A 90 -7.91 15.41 12.76
C ARG A 90 -7.04 14.43 11.96
N ARG A 91 -7.53 13.20 11.81
CA ARG A 91 -6.76 12.11 11.16
C ARG A 91 -6.47 12.37 9.68
N GLU A 92 -7.35 13.08 8.97
CA GLU A 92 -7.12 13.43 7.57
C GLU A 92 -5.94 14.39 7.41
N ASP A 93 -5.87 15.42 8.25
CA ASP A 93 -4.74 16.34 8.26
C ASP A 93 -3.43 15.64 8.65
N ALA A 94 -3.49 14.69 9.59
CA ALA A 94 -2.33 13.87 9.96
C ALA A 94 -1.84 13.01 8.77
N MET A 95 -2.77 12.42 7.99
CA MET A 95 -2.42 11.67 6.78
C MET A 95 -1.79 12.57 5.72
N ASN A 96 -2.35 13.76 5.48
CA ASN A 96 -1.83 14.69 4.49
C ASN A 96 -0.42 15.17 4.87
N LEU A 97 -0.21 15.55 6.14
CA LEU A 97 1.09 15.99 6.62
C LEU A 97 2.14 14.87 6.53
N TYR A 98 1.78 13.63 6.85
CA TYR A 98 2.67 12.49 6.65
C TYR A 98 3.01 12.28 5.16
N ALA A 99 1.99 12.27 4.28
CA ALA A 99 2.18 12.10 2.84
C ALA A 99 3.06 13.19 2.23
N GLU A 100 2.86 14.45 2.60
CA GLU A 100 3.67 15.58 2.16
C GLU A 100 5.12 15.47 2.63
N ALA A 101 5.34 15.13 3.90
CA ALA A 101 6.68 15.02 4.47
C ALA A 101 7.49 13.86 3.88
N THR A 102 6.84 12.74 3.56
CA THR A 102 7.54 11.50 3.16
C THR A 102 7.40 11.18 1.68
N GLY A 103 6.53 11.86 0.94
CA GLY A 103 6.12 11.48 -0.41
C GLY A 103 5.27 10.21 -0.47
N ALA A 104 4.69 9.77 0.66
CA ALA A 104 3.87 8.57 0.71
C ALA A 104 2.55 8.77 -0.03
N SER A 105 2.01 7.70 -0.62
CA SER A 105 0.66 7.72 -1.17
C SER A 105 -0.39 7.84 -0.06
N SER A 106 -1.62 8.25 -0.42
CA SER A 106 -2.75 8.33 0.52
C SER A 106 -3.04 7.00 1.22
N SER A 107 -2.90 5.86 0.50
CA SER A 107 -3.12 4.53 1.10
C SER A 107 -2.04 4.18 2.14
N GLU A 108 -0.81 4.61 1.92
CA GLU A 108 0.31 4.36 2.83
C GLU A 108 0.22 5.27 4.05
N ALA A 109 -0.02 6.56 3.84
CA ALA A 109 -0.30 7.49 4.92
C ALA A 109 -1.45 7.00 5.80
N GLN A 110 -2.54 6.50 5.20
CA GLN A 110 -3.65 5.92 5.95
C GLN A 110 -3.26 4.68 6.75
N ALA A 111 -2.42 3.79 6.19
CA ALA A 111 -1.95 2.62 6.92
C ALA A 111 -1.12 3.02 8.15
N ILE A 112 -0.21 3.99 7.98
CA ILE A 112 0.66 4.49 9.05
C ILE A 112 -0.14 5.23 10.13
N ILE A 113 -1.02 6.16 9.76
CA ILE A 113 -1.82 6.93 10.72
C ILE A 113 -2.79 6.03 11.51
N ARG A 114 -3.25 4.90 10.95
CA ARG A 114 -4.07 3.92 11.67
C ARG A 114 -3.30 3.19 12.77
N SER A 115 -2.01 2.93 12.59
CA SER A 115 -1.17 2.24 13.57
C SER A 115 -0.25 3.17 14.35
N TRP A 116 -0.44 4.49 14.22
CA TRP A 116 0.42 5.49 14.85
C TRP A 116 0.31 5.44 16.37
N ASP A 117 1.44 5.24 17.03
CA ASP A 117 1.55 5.23 18.49
C ASP A 117 1.86 6.63 19.00
N THR A 118 0.84 7.31 19.53
CA THR A 118 0.98 8.68 20.08
C THR A 118 1.71 8.71 21.43
N SER A 119 2.05 7.56 22.02
CA SER A 119 2.71 7.49 23.33
C SER A 119 4.24 7.54 23.27
N GLN A 120 4.83 7.38 22.08
CA GLN A 120 6.29 7.31 21.87
C GLN A 120 6.93 8.66 21.49
N ASP A 121 6.13 9.73 21.45
CA ASP A 121 6.58 11.08 21.02
C ASP A 121 6.77 12.06 22.20
N TYR A 122 6.80 11.57 23.46
CA TYR A 122 6.94 12.36 24.69
C TYR A 122 8.27 12.12 25.43
#